data_AF-A0A959IVQ7-F1
#
_entry.id   AF-A0A959IVQ7-F1
#
_cell.length_a   1.000
_cell.length_b   1.000
_cell.length_c   1.000
_cell.angle_alpha   90.00
_cell.angle_beta   90.00
_cell.angle_gamma   90.00
#
_symmetry.space_group_name_H-M   'P 1'
#
loop_
_entity.id
_entity.type
_entity.pdbx_description
1 polymer ?
#
loop_
_entity_poly.entity_id
_entity_poly.type
_entity_poly.pdbx_seq_one_letter_code
_entity_poly.pdbx_strand_id
1 'polypeptide(L)'
;MKNKLLLIALLLTALQLPAQSVYQIFRGTRVVNGHSVQTLNEGEMEFIIGHRFGRLNGGFYELFGLDQSNIRLGLDYGIKPWINIGLGRSSLGKEFDGFVKLRFFSQCQDGSGMPFALTGFSSTAYSSLKEADPQKPLAIQNRLAFTHQLLLARKFSDRLSL
;
A
#
# COMPACT_ATOMS: atom_id res chain seq x y z
N MET A 1 -9.79 -25.07 23.96
CA MET A 1 -10.88 -24.25 23.37
C MET A 1 -10.92 -22.81 23.90
N LYS A 2 -10.62 -22.55 25.19
CA LYS A 2 -10.65 -21.19 25.79
C LYS A 2 -9.73 -20.15 25.10
N ASN A 3 -8.53 -20.54 24.65
CA ASN A 3 -7.59 -19.60 24.03
C ASN A 3 -8.01 -19.12 22.63
N LYS A 4 -8.77 -19.93 21.87
CA LYS A 4 -9.30 -19.52 20.56
C LYS A 4 -10.44 -18.51 20.71
N LEU A 5 -11.29 -18.68 21.73
CA LEU A 5 -12.35 -17.72 22.06
C LEU A 5 -11.80 -16.39 22.56
N LEU A 6 -10.72 -16.39 23.34
CA LEU A 6 -10.02 -15.16 23.75
C LEU A 6 -9.42 -14.40 22.56
N LEU A 7 -8.80 -15.13 21.62
CA LEU A 7 -8.25 -14.51 20.40
C LEU A 7 -9.35 -13.90 19.53
N ILE A 8 -10.47 -14.61 19.38
CA ILE A 8 -11.62 -14.14 18.60
C ILE A 8 -12.30 -12.95 19.29
N ALA A 9 -12.45 -12.99 20.62
CA ALA A 9 -12.99 -11.88 21.39
C ALA A 9 -12.09 -10.63 21.31
N LEU A 10 -10.77 -10.81 21.38
CA LEU A 10 -9.77 -9.74 21.19
C LEU A 10 -9.83 -9.17 19.76
N LEU A 11 -10.02 -10.04 18.75
CA LEU A 11 -10.18 -9.64 17.36
C LEU A 11 -11.51 -8.92 17.10
N LEU A 12 -12.60 -9.32 17.78
CA LEU A 12 -13.89 -8.64 17.69
C LEU A 12 -13.90 -7.28 18.41
N THR A 13 -13.23 -7.18 19.56
CA THR A 13 -13.04 -5.89 20.25
C THR A 13 -12.08 -4.97 19.50
N ALA A 14 -11.10 -5.52 18.78
CA ALA A 14 -10.26 -4.78 17.84
C ALA A 14 -11.06 -4.12 16.70
N LEU A 15 -12.06 -4.86 16.20
CA LEU A 15 -12.91 -4.44 15.09
C LEU A 15 -13.93 -3.36 15.52
N GLN A 16 -14.26 -3.28 16.81
CA GLN A 16 -15.03 -2.20 17.42
C GLN A 16 -14.11 -1.01 17.73
N LEU A 17 -13.64 -0.33 16.69
CA LEU A 17 -12.86 0.89 16.87
C LEU A 17 -13.80 1.98 17.42
N PRO A 18 -13.56 2.53 18.62
CA PRO A 18 -14.26 3.72 19.06
C PRO A 18 -14.01 4.85 18.04
N ALA A 19 -14.94 5.79 17.93
CA ALA A 19 -14.86 6.96 17.05
C ALA A 19 -13.72 7.96 17.42
N GLN A 20 -12.69 7.48 18.13
CA GLN A 20 -11.66 8.29 18.75
C GLN A 20 -10.43 8.31 17.85
N SER A 21 -10.26 9.45 17.16
CA SER A 21 -9.01 9.97 16.59
C SER A 21 -8.09 8.92 15.98
N VAL A 22 -8.26 8.64 14.67
CA VAL A 22 -7.24 7.92 13.90
C VAL A 22 -5.98 8.78 13.93
N TYR A 23 -5.05 8.46 14.82
CA TYR A 23 -3.76 9.13 14.86
C TYR A 23 -3.03 8.80 13.56
N GLN A 24 -2.97 9.78 12.65
CA GLN A 24 -2.27 9.63 11.39
C GLN A 24 -0.75 9.55 11.67
N ILE A 25 -0.24 8.32 11.68
CA ILE A 25 1.19 8.02 11.79
C ILE A 25 1.94 8.56 10.56
N PHE A 26 1.35 8.38 9.37
CA PHE A 26 1.85 8.93 8.12
C PHE A 26 0.80 9.86 7.52
N ARG A 27 1.24 10.85 6.74
CA ARG A 27 0.36 11.85 6.12
C ARG A 27 -0.43 11.33 4.91
N GLY A 28 -0.15 10.12 4.44
CA GLY A 28 -0.81 9.54 3.26
C GLY A 28 -0.73 8.02 3.23
N THR A 29 -1.34 7.44 2.20
CA THR A 29 -1.43 5.98 1.98
C THR A 29 -0.10 5.32 1.59
N ARG A 30 0.92 6.13 1.30
CA ARG A 30 2.25 5.71 0.85
C ARG A 30 3.37 6.47 1.56
N VAL A 31 4.51 5.80 1.68
CA VAL A 31 5.80 6.39 2.12
C VAL A 31 6.79 6.16 0.99
N VAL A 32 7.12 7.22 0.26
CA VAL A 32 7.88 7.14 -0.99
C VAL A 32 7.18 6.18 -1.96
N ASN A 33 7.76 5.01 -2.24
CA ASN A 33 7.18 3.99 -3.13
C ASN A 33 6.44 2.89 -2.37
N GLY A 34 6.60 2.80 -1.05
CA GLY A 34 6.00 1.76 -0.22
C GLY A 34 4.60 2.12 0.26
N HIS A 35 3.79 1.11 0.57
CA HIS A 35 2.51 1.33 1.23
C HIS A 35 2.70 1.65 2.71
N SER A 36 1.95 2.63 3.21
CA SER A 36 1.88 2.94 4.64
C SER A 36 0.76 2.13 5.32
N VAL A 37 0.74 2.16 6.66
CA VAL A 37 -0.37 1.62 7.48
C VAL A 37 -1.68 2.42 7.36
N GLN A 38 -1.68 3.52 6.61
CA GLN A 38 -2.87 4.36 6.46
C GLN A 38 -3.79 3.82 5.35
N THR A 39 -5.08 4.01 5.61
CA THR A 39 -6.19 3.71 4.73
C THR A 39 -6.97 5.00 4.48
N LEU A 40 -7.61 5.11 3.32
CA LEU A 40 -8.49 6.23 3.00
C LEU A 40 -9.76 6.17 3.86
N ASN A 41 -10.43 7.32 4.04
CA ASN A 41 -11.73 7.34 4.67
C ASN A 41 -12.78 6.68 3.77
N GLU A 42 -13.94 6.34 4.35
CA GLU A 42 -15.04 5.78 3.58
C GLU A 42 -15.51 6.75 2.48
N GLY A 43 -15.56 6.25 1.24
CA GLY A 43 -15.95 7.02 0.06
C GLY A 43 -14.85 7.92 -0.51
N GLU A 44 -13.69 7.97 0.11
CA GLU A 44 -12.57 8.78 -0.36
C GLU A 44 -11.80 8.07 -1.48
N MET A 45 -11.42 8.84 -2.49
CA MET A 45 -10.69 8.38 -3.66
C MET A 45 -9.41 9.18 -3.80
N GLU A 46 -8.29 8.49 -3.99
CA GLU A 46 -6.98 9.09 -4.20
C GLU A 46 -6.43 8.64 -5.56
N PHE A 47 -6.21 9.60 -6.46
CA PHE A 47 -5.56 9.35 -7.75
C PHE A 47 -4.10 9.79 -7.69
N ILE A 48 -3.20 8.87 -7.99
CA ILE A 48 -1.75 9.05 -7.81
C ILE A 48 -1.05 8.90 -9.14
N ILE A 49 -0.30 9.93 -9.50
CA ILE A 49 0.61 9.92 -10.64
C ILE A 49 2.04 9.94 -10.09
N GLY A 50 2.72 8.80 -10.16
CA GLY A 50 4.11 8.66 -9.72
C GLY A 50 5.05 8.71 -10.91
N HIS A 51 5.98 9.67 -10.91
CA HIS A 51 7.09 9.71 -11.86
C HIS A 51 8.38 9.32 -11.15
N ARG A 52 9.02 8.27 -11.63
CA ARG A 52 10.34 7.85 -11.15
C ARG A 52 11.38 8.16 -12.22
N PHE A 53 12.23 9.13 -11.91
CA PHE A 53 13.36 9.52 -12.75
C PHE A 53 14.55 8.59 -12.58
N GLY A 54 15.41 8.61 -13.59
CA GLY A 54 16.67 7.88 -13.66
C GLY A 54 17.73 8.45 -12.73
N ARG A 55 18.98 8.05 -12.96
CA ARG A 55 20.09 8.47 -12.10
C ARG A 55 20.50 9.90 -12.42
N LEU A 56 20.70 10.71 -11.38
CA LEU A 56 21.11 12.11 -11.53
C LEU A 56 22.52 12.26 -12.14
N ASN A 57 23.37 11.23 -12.04
CA ASN A 57 24.75 11.28 -12.51
C ASN A 57 24.93 11.00 -14.02
N GLY A 58 23.83 10.91 -14.79
CA GLY A 58 23.86 10.79 -16.26
C GLY A 58 24.22 12.08 -17.02
N GLY A 59 24.33 13.21 -16.31
CA GLY A 59 24.71 14.50 -16.89
C GLY A 59 23.67 15.09 -17.85
N PHE A 60 24.06 16.12 -18.61
CA PHE A 60 23.15 16.84 -19.52
C PHE A 60 22.61 15.96 -20.65
N TYR A 61 23.36 14.93 -21.06
CA TYR A 61 22.96 14.00 -22.13
C TYR A 61 21.67 13.23 -21.77
N GLU A 62 21.55 12.74 -20.53
CA GLU A 62 20.31 12.11 -20.04
C GLU A 62 19.40 13.11 -19.31
N LEU A 63 19.64 14.42 -19.46
CA LEU A 63 18.96 15.49 -18.75
C LEU A 63 18.87 15.22 -17.23
N PHE A 64 19.98 14.78 -16.62
CA PHE A 64 20.07 14.41 -15.21
C PHE A 64 19.03 13.34 -14.78
N GLY A 65 18.73 12.40 -15.67
CA GLY A 65 17.79 11.29 -15.43
C GLY A 65 16.34 11.64 -15.72
N LEU A 66 16.03 12.84 -16.22
CA LEU A 66 14.68 13.22 -16.65
C LEU A 66 14.25 12.46 -17.91
N ASP A 67 15.21 12.09 -18.76
CA ASP A 67 14.95 11.35 -20.01
C ASP A 67 14.49 9.90 -19.73
N GLN A 68 15.06 9.27 -18.70
CA GLN A 68 14.65 7.95 -18.24
C GLN A 68 13.57 8.05 -17.15
N SER A 69 12.29 8.10 -17.55
CA SER A 69 11.16 8.18 -16.61
C SER A 69 10.25 6.97 -16.69
N ASN A 70 9.93 6.39 -15.53
CA ASN A 70 8.83 5.44 -15.39
C ASN A 70 7.64 6.13 -14.73
N ILE A 71 6.45 5.89 -15.28
CA ILE A 71 5.19 6.47 -14.84
C ILE A 71 4.34 5.37 -14.23
N ARG A 72 3.80 5.64 -13.05
CA ARG A 72 2.77 4.83 -12.40
C ARG A 72 1.51 5.66 -12.23
N LEU A 73 0.39 5.13 -12.71
CA LEU A 73 -0.94 5.65 -12.43
C LEU A 73 -1.59 4.71 -11.42
N GLY A 74 -2.05 5.26 -10.30
CA GLY A 74 -2.73 4.50 -9.24
C GLY A 74 -4.05 5.15 -8.90
N LEU A 75 -5.07 4.35 -8.67
CA LEU A 75 -6.36 4.78 -8.16
C LEU A 75 -6.67 3.96 -6.92
N ASP A 76 -6.74 4.64 -5.79
CA ASP A 76 -7.04 4.07 -4.48
C ASP A 76 -8.45 4.51 -4.05
N TYR A 77 -9.18 3.63 -3.37
CA TYR A 77 -10.53 3.89 -2.88
C TYR A 77 -10.77 3.26 -1.50
N GLY A 78 -11.24 4.09 -0.57
CA GLY A 78 -11.63 3.67 0.78
C GLY A 78 -13.06 3.13 0.80
N ILE A 79 -13.21 1.81 0.84
CA ILE A 79 -14.54 1.18 0.97
C ILE A 79 -15.10 1.43 2.38
N LYS A 80 -14.23 1.31 3.38
CA LYS A 80 -14.51 1.58 4.80
C LYS A 80 -13.26 2.20 5.41
N PRO A 81 -13.33 2.84 6.59
CA PRO A 81 -12.15 3.42 7.21
C PRO A 81 -11.02 2.41 7.46
N TRP A 82 -11.33 1.11 7.47
CA TRP A 82 -10.39 0.01 7.70
C TRP A 82 -10.17 -0.90 6.46
N ILE A 83 -10.85 -0.65 5.34
CA ILE A 83 -10.64 -1.35 4.06
C ILE A 83 -10.30 -0.34 2.98
N ASN A 84 -9.10 -0.46 2.41
CA ASN A 84 -8.70 0.29 1.23
C ASN A 84 -8.43 -0.68 0.09
N ILE A 85 -8.92 -0.38 -1.10
CA ILE A 85 -8.55 -1.11 -2.32
C ILE A 85 -7.89 -0.14 -3.29
N GLY A 86 -7.14 -0.67 -4.23
CA GLY A 86 -6.66 0.14 -5.33
C GLY A 86 -6.25 -0.68 -6.52
N LEU A 87 -6.15 0.00 -7.65
CA LEU A 87 -5.65 -0.53 -8.90
C LEU A 87 -4.61 0.43 -9.47
N GLY A 88 -3.67 -0.12 -10.23
CA GLY A 88 -2.57 0.62 -10.78
C GLY A 88 -2.12 0.11 -12.14
N ARG A 89 -1.43 0.98 -12.85
CA ARG A 89 -0.69 0.66 -14.06
C ARG A 89 0.68 1.30 -14.01
N SER A 90 1.70 0.52 -14.30
CA SER A 90 3.08 0.98 -14.40
C SER A 90 3.57 0.91 -15.85
N SER A 91 4.32 1.93 -16.30
CA SER A 91 5.03 1.89 -17.57
C SER A 91 6.24 0.94 -17.50
N LEU A 92 6.79 0.75 -16.30
CA LEU A 92 7.83 -0.23 -15.99
C LEU A 92 7.19 -1.62 -15.99
N GLY A 93 7.75 -2.54 -16.78
CA GLY A 93 7.21 -3.91 -16.91
C GLY A 93 5.82 -4.02 -17.54
N LYS A 94 5.24 -2.90 -18.01
CA LYS A 94 3.85 -2.82 -18.51
C LYS A 94 2.88 -3.55 -17.57
N GLU A 95 3.00 -3.32 -16.28
CA GLU A 95 2.27 -4.06 -15.27
C GLU A 95 0.95 -3.37 -14.95
N PHE A 96 -0.09 -4.18 -14.78
CA PHE A 96 -1.31 -3.80 -14.09
C PHE A 96 -1.31 -4.45 -12.71
N ASP A 97 -1.65 -3.70 -11.69
CA ASP A 97 -1.72 -4.24 -10.34
C ASP A 97 -3.01 -3.85 -9.64
N GLY A 98 -3.38 -4.67 -8.67
CA GLY A 98 -4.50 -4.43 -7.77
C GLY A 98 -4.09 -4.83 -6.37
N PHE A 99 -4.59 -4.10 -5.38
CA PHE A 99 -4.28 -4.39 -3.99
C PHE A 99 -5.48 -4.17 -3.07
N VAL A 100 -5.40 -4.79 -1.89
CA VAL A 100 -6.27 -4.58 -0.75
C VAL A 100 -5.42 -4.33 0.49
N LYS A 101 -5.85 -3.37 1.31
CA LYS A 101 -5.35 -3.14 2.66
C LYS A 101 -6.47 -3.33 3.66
N LEU A 102 -6.14 -3.99 4.75
CA LEU A 102 -7.02 -4.20 5.89
C LEU A 102 -6.31 -3.68 7.14
N ARG A 103 -6.84 -2.59 7.71
CA ARG A 103 -6.32 -2.00 8.95
C ARG A 103 -6.93 -2.76 10.12
N PHE A 104 -6.10 -3.47 10.87
CA PHE A 104 -6.54 -4.25 12.03
C PHE A 104 -6.65 -3.38 13.28
N PHE A 105 -5.62 -2.55 13.52
CA PHE A 105 -5.53 -1.71 14.71
C PHE A 105 -4.88 -0.37 14.37
N SER A 106 -5.20 0.66 15.15
CA SER A 106 -4.55 1.97 15.07
C SER A 106 -3.97 2.37 16.40
N GLN A 107 -2.89 3.15 16.34
CA GLN A 107 -2.26 3.68 17.53
C GLN A 107 -3.21 4.69 18.20
N CYS A 108 -3.43 4.52 19.50
CA CYS A 108 -4.16 5.47 20.32
C CYS A 108 -3.22 6.62 20.74
N GLN A 109 -3.71 7.86 20.64
CA GLN A 109 -2.93 9.07 20.95
C GLN A 109 -2.70 9.25 22.46
N ASP A 110 -3.60 8.72 23.28
CA ASP A 110 -3.72 9.03 24.72
C ASP A 110 -2.98 8.01 25.61
N GLY A 111 -2.26 7.06 25.02
CA GLY A 111 -1.53 5.99 25.74
C GLY A 111 -2.42 4.94 26.43
N SER A 112 -3.74 5.08 26.40
CA SER A 112 -4.73 4.22 27.06
C SER A 112 -5.13 2.98 26.24
N GLY A 113 -4.52 2.76 25.07
CA GLY A 113 -4.91 1.70 24.14
C GLY A 113 -3.74 1.10 23.38
N MET A 114 -3.96 0.76 22.10
CA MET A 114 -2.95 0.09 21.28
C MET A 114 -1.76 1.04 20.99
N PRO A 115 -0.50 0.64 21.28
CA PRO A 115 0.66 1.53 21.12
C PRO A 115 1.23 1.57 19.68
N PHE A 116 0.75 0.72 18.77
CA PHE A 116 1.17 0.67 17.37
C PHE A 116 -0.04 0.51 16.43
N ALA A 117 0.13 0.84 15.16
CA ALA A 117 -0.82 0.50 14.11
C ALA A 117 -0.36 -0.76 13.37
N LEU A 118 -1.32 -1.57 12.95
CA LEU A 118 -1.08 -2.77 12.16
C LEU A 118 -2.05 -2.84 10.99
N THR A 119 -1.51 -3.00 9.79
CA THR A 119 -2.28 -3.11 8.54
C THR A 119 -1.76 -4.26 7.71
N GLY A 120 -2.65 -5.15 7.29
CA GLY A 120 -2.35 -6.15 6.27
C GLY A 120 -2.45 -5.55 4.88
N PHE A 121 -1.49 -5.85 4.03
CA PHE A 121 -1.46 -5.48 2.63
C PHE A 121 -1.33 -6.74 1.78
N SER A 122 -2.10 -6.80 0.70
CA SER A 122 -2.04 -7.88 -0.27
C SER A 122 -2.21 -7.28 -1.66
N SER A 123 -1.33 -7.63 -2.60
CA SER A 123 -1.42 -7.19 -3.98
C SER A 123 -1.15 -8.31 -4.97
N THR A 124 -1.76 -8.15 -6.14
CA THR A 124 -1.52 -8.97 -7.32
C THR A 124 -1.09 -8.04 -8.45
N ALA A 125 -0.02 -8.39 -9.14
CA ALA A 125 0.42 -7.72 -10.34
C ALA A 125 0.38 -8.69 -11.53
N TYR A 126 0.02 -8.17 -12.69
CA TYR A 126 -0.03 -8.87 -13.97
C TYR A 126 0.85 -8.13 -14.96
N SER A 127 1.87 -8.80 -15.50
CA SER A 127 2.69 -8.24 -16.57
C SER A 127 1.97 -8.37 -17.92
N SER A 128 1.70 -7.22 -18.55
CA SER A 128 1.17 -7.14 -19.92
C SER A 128 2.28 -6.96 -20.96
N LEU A 129 3.53 -7.34 -20.66
CA LEU A 129 4.61 -7.31 -21.64
C LEU A 129 4.25 -8.17 -22.86
N LYS A 130 4.61 -7.67 -24.04
CA LYS A 130 4.51 -8.44 -25.27
C LYS A 130 5.49 -9.61 -25.20
N GLU A 131 5.05 -10.75 -25.72
CA GLU A 131 5.91 -11.93 -25.82
C GLU A 131 7.11 -11.64 -26.73
N ALA A 132 8.26 -12.21 -26.38
CA ALA A 132 9.44 -12.16 -27.23
C ALA A 132 9.26 -13.02 -28.49
N ASP A 133 8.56 -14.16 -28.37
CA ASP A 133 8.19 -15.06 -29.46
C ASP A 133 6.66 -15.33 -29.43
N PRO A 134 5.89 -14.80 -30.40
CA PRO A 134 4.46 -15.02 -30.48
C PRO A 134 4.03 -16.50 -30.60
N GLN A 135 4.93 -17.38 -31.06
CA GLN A 135 4.65 -18.82 -31.19
C GLN A 135 4.80 -19.58 -29.87
N LYS A 136 5.36 -18.94 -28.84
CA LYS A 136 5.57 -19.53 -27.51
C LYS A 136 5.06 -18.58 -26.42
N PRO A 137 3.74 -18.35 -26.34
CA PRO A 137 3.18 -17.48 -25.32
C PRO A 137 3.44 -18.03 -23.92
N LEU A 138 3.80 -17.14 -23.00
CA LEU A 138 3.89 -17.44 -21.58
C LEU A 138 2.50 -17.72 -21.03
N ALA A 139 2.41 -18.79 -20.24
CA ALA A 139 1.20 -19.07 -19.47
C ALA A 139 0.89 -17.89 -18.53
N ILE A 140 -0.40 -17.62 -18.31
CA ILE A 140 -0.87 -16.50 -17.46
C ILE A 140 -0.27 -16.56 -16.06
N GLN A 141 -0.12 -17.77 -15.50
CA GLN A 141 0.51 -17.98 -14.18
C GLN A 141 1.94 -17.45 -14.10
N ASN A 142 2.68 -17.44 -15.20
CA ASN A 142 4.05 -16.90 -15.27
C ASN A 142 4.07 -15.37 -15.43
N ARG A 143 2.90 -14.75 -15.62
CA ARG A 143 2.73 -13.29 -15.73
C ARG A 143 2.20 -12.67 -14.43
N LEU A 144 1.82 -13.48 -13.44
CA LEU A 144 1.27 -13.04 -12.18
C LEU A 144 2.35 -12.99 -11.09
N ALA A 145 2.31 -11.93 -10.30
CA ALA A 145 3.10 -11.81 -9.08
C ALA A 145 2.17 -11.45 -7.91
N PHE A 146 2.42 -12.06 -6.76
CA PHE A 146 1.65 -11.81 -5.54
C PHE A 146 2.57 -11.26 -4.45
N THR A 147 2.10 -10.32 -3.65
CA THR A 147 2.84 -9.76 -2.52
C THR A 147 1.91 -9.62 -1.34
N HIS A 148 2.35 -10.13 -0.19
CA HIS A 148 1.64 -10.02 1.07
C HIS A 148 2.57 -9.41 2.11
N GLN A 149 2.11 -8.37 2.80
CA GLN A 149 2.89 -7.65 3.79
C GLN A 149 2.04 -7.38 5.04
N LEU A 150 2.69 -7.44 6.20
CA LEU A 150 2.16 -6.90 7.43
C LEU A 150 2.93 -5.62 7.74
N LEU A 151 2.22 -4.50 7.68
CA LEU A 151 2.76 -3.17 7.92
C LEU A 151 2.51 -2.83 9.38
N LEU A 152 3.59 -2.67 10.14
CA LEU A 152 3.57 -2.23 11.53
C LEU A 152 4.19 -0.83 11.58
N ALA A 153 3.53 0.09 12.28
CA ALA A 153 4.06 1.44 12.44
C ALA A 153 3.72 2.03 13.80
N ARG A 154 4.55 2.96 14.26
CA ARG A 154 4.36 3.74 15.47
C ARG A 154 4.87 5.16 15.26
N LYS A 155 4.05 6.13 15.64
CA LYS A 155 4.46 7.52 15.77
C LYS A 155 4.95 7.77 17.19
N PHE A 156 6.22 8.17 17.30
CA PHE A 156 6.93 8.42 18.55
C PHE A 156 6.83 9.89 18.97
N SER A 157 6.80 10.80 18.00
CA SER A 157 6.60 12.23 18.20
C SER A 157 5.99 12.86 16.95
N ASP A 158 5.65 14.15 16.99
CA ASP A 158 5.14 14.86 15.80
C ASP A 158 6.14 14.94 14.65
N ARG A 159 7.43 14.73 14.92
CA ARG A 159 8.50 14.74 13.93
C ARG A 159 8.98 13.34 13.52
N LEU A 160 8.61 12.30 14.26
CA LEU A 160 9.13 10.95 14.06
C LEU A 160 8.03 9.90 14.07
N SER A 161 7.87 9.26 12.92
CA SER A 161 7.05 8.06 12.70
C SER A 161 7.89 7.00 12.01
N LEU A 162 7.75 5.75 12.46
CA LEU A 162 8.42 4.57 11.89
C LEU A 162 7.38 3.50 11.56
#